data_AF-A0AAE3FM14-F1
#
_entry.id   AF-A0AAE3FM14-F1
#
_cell.length_a   1.000
_cell.length_b   1.000
_cell.length_c   1.000
_cell.angle_alpha   90.00
_cell.angle_beta   90.00
_cell.angle_gamma   90.00
#
_symmetry.space_group_name_H-M   'P 1'
#
loop_
_entity.id
_entity.type
_entity.pdbx_description
1 polymer ?
#
loop_
_entity_poly.entity_id
_entity_poly.type
_entity_poly.pdbx_seq_one_letter_code
_entity_poly.pdbx_strand_id
1 'polypeptide(L)'
;SIIREMGLSNVNNRMLVDEYLRSVDFEDVYGAGDCMTVRNSFVPMSAQVAVQSGERAMLNALGEEEKFSYKQLAVILRVGDEYFGDLMGRFVKGNLARLVKDFGVYRAVKMVEKASLI
;
A
#
# COMPACT_ATOMS: atom_id res chain seq x y z
N SER A 1 -12.18 17.45 1.14
CA SER A 1 -11.16 16.48 1.56
C SER A 1 -9.88 17.27 1.72
N ILE A 2 -9.04 16.89 2.69
CA ILE A 2 -7.83 17.66 3.00
C ILE A 2 -6.93 17.87 1.79
N ILE A 3 -6.83 16.87 0.90
CA ILE A 3 -6.07 16.93 -0.35
C ILE A 3 -6.55 18.08 -1.25
N ARG A 4 -7.87 18.25 -1.41
CA ARG A 4 -8.45 19.33 -2.22
C ARG A 4 -8.30 20.70 -1.56
N GLU A 5 -8.47 20.75 -0.24
CA GLU A 5 -8.34 21.99 0.54
C GLU A 5 -6.90 22.50 0.55
N MET A 6 -5.91 21.61 0.46
CA MET A 6 -4.49 21.93 0.30
C MET A 6 -4.11 22.37 -1.12
N GLY A 7 -5.03 22.33 -2.10
CA GLY A 7 -4.77 22.74 -3.47
C GLY A 7 -3.98 21.73 -4.32
N LEU A 8 -3.81 20.49 -3.84
CA LEU A 8 -3.07 19.45 -4.55
C LEU A 8 -3.88 18.89 -5.73
N SER A 9 -3.22 18.71 -6.87
CA SER A 9 -3.71 17.95 -8.01
C SER A 9 -4.15 16.57 -7.54
N ASN A 10 -5.38 16.19 -7.85
CA ASN A 10 -5.96 14.94 -7.37
C ASN A 10 -6.93 14.30 -8.35
N VAL A 11 -7.08 12.99 -8.25
CA VAL A 11 -8.14 12.21 -8.89
C VAL A 11 -8.91 11.49 -7.79
N ASN A 12 -10.24 11.67 -7.74
CA ASN A 12 -11.09 11.06 -6.72
C ASN A 12 -10.61 11.32 -5.27
N ASN A 13 -10.15 12.54 -4.97
CA ASN A 13 -9.59 12.93 -3.67
C ASN A 13 -8.27 12.26 -3.28
N ARG A 14 -7.57 11.63 -4.23
CA ARG A 14 -6.23 11.04 -4.06
C ARG A 14 -5.20 11.94 -4.75
N MET A 15 -4.17 12.36 -4.02
CA MET A 15 -3.07 13.16 -4.55
C MET A 15 -2.46 12.47 -5.77
N LEU A 16 -2.31 13.23 -6.84
CA LEU A 16 -1.65 12.75 -8.04
C LEU A 16 -0.14 12.74 -7.81
N VAL A 17 0.47 11.58 -7.98
CA VAL A 17 1.92 11.40 -7.79
C VAL A 17 2.59 10.86 -9.06
N ASP A 18 3.89 11.08 -9.16
CA ASP A 18 4.76 10.46 -10.15
C ASP A 18 5.08 8.99 -9.81
N GLU A 19 5.89 8.34 -10.64
CA GLU A 19 6.31 6.95 -10.41
C GLU A 19 7.26 6.77 -9.21
N TYR A 20 7.75 7.86 -8.62
CA TYR A 20 8.58 7.90 -7.41
C TYR A 20 7.76 8.27 -6.17
N LEU A 21 6.43 8.33 -6.29
CA LEU A 21 5.49 8.73 -5.24
C LEU A 21 5.59 10.19 -4.80
N ARG A 22 6.25 11.05 -5.59
CA ARG A 22 6.29 12.49 -5.37
C ARG A 22 5.03 13.15 -5.91
N SER A 23 4.54 14.17 -5.23
CA SER A 23 3.48 15.05 -5.73
C SER A 23 3.91 15.62 -7.08
N VAL A 24 2.96 15.70 -8.02
CA VAL A 24 3.21 16.37 -9.30
C VAL A 24 3.26 17.90 -9.16
N ASP A 25 2.84 18.44 -8.02
CA ASP A 25 2.79 19.88 -7.77
C ASP A 25 3.98 20.38 -6.94
N PHE A 26 4.57 19.53 -6.09
CA PHE A 26 5.63 19.90 -5.15
C PHE A 26 6.66 18.78 -5.00
N GLU A 27 7.94 19.08 -5.19
CA GLU A 27 9.02 18.08 -5.22
C GLU A 27 9.32 17.45 -3.85
N ASP A 28 9.01 18.15 -2.76
CA ASP A 28 9.25 17.73 -1.37
C ASP A 28 8.02 17.11 -0.69
N VAL A 29 6.91 16.94 -1.43
CA VAL A 29 5.68 16.34 -0.94
C VAL A 29 5.53 14.94 -1.53
N TYR A 30 5.30 13.94 -0.68
CA TYR A 30 5.17 12.53 -1.10
C TYR A 30 3.81 11.95 -0.70
N GLY A 31 3.31 11.04 -1.54
CA GLY A 31 2.01 10.38 -1.35
C GLY A 31 2.14 8.87 -1.21
N ALA A 32 1.42 8.30 -0.24
CA ALA A 32 1.39 6.86 -0.01
C ALA A 32 -0.02 6.37 0.31
N GLY A 33 -0.20 5.04 0.21
CA GLY A 33 -1.44 4.35 0.53
C GLY A 33 -2.66 4.85 -0.22
N ASP A 34 -3.79 4.89 0.45
CA ASP A 34 -5.07 5.19 -0.18
C ASP A 34 -5.21 6.67 -0.58
N CYS A 35 -4.34 7.55 -0.08
CA CYS A 35 -4.35 8.97 -0.37
C CYS A 35 -3.61 9.37 -1.66
N MET A 36 -2.92 8.45 -2.33
CA MET A 36 -2.18 8.74 -3.57
C MET A 36 -2.74 7.99 -4.77
N THR A 37 -2.51 8.49 -5.98
CA THR A 37 -2.80 7.82 -7.24
C THR A 37 -1.73 8.17 -8.27
N VAL A 38 -1.29 7.19 -9.05
CA VAL A 38 -0.30 7.39 -10.12
C VAL A 38 -1.03 7.64 -11.43
N ARG A 39 -0.60 8.63 -12.22
CA ARG A 39 -1.23 8.94 -13.51
C ARG A 39 -1.18 7.71 -14.43
N ASN A 40 -2.32 7.36 -15.03
CA ASN A 40 -2.45 6.24 -15.98
C ASN A 40 -2.00 4.86 -15.43
N SER A 41 -1.92 4.69 -14.10
CA SER A 41 -1.56 3.42 -13.48
C SER A 41 -2.53 3.09 -12.35
N PHE A 42 -2.87 1.80 -12.24
CA PHE A 42 -3.71 1.31 -11.17
C PHE A 42 -2.85 0.84 -9.99
N VAL A 43 -3.07 1.46 -8.84
CA VAL A 43 -2.49 1.02 -7.56
C VAL A 43 -3.63 0.60 -6.63
N PRO A 44 -3.66 -0.67 -6.18
CA PRO A 44 -4.66 -1.18 -5.27
C PRO A 44 -4.64 -0.43 -3.93
N MET A 45 -5.83 -0.11 -3.42
CA MET A 45 -6.02 0.48 -2.10
C MET A 45 -6.09 -0.66 -1.07
N SER A 46 -4.93 -1.11 -0.59
CA SER A 46 -4.84 -2.16 0.42
C SER A 46 -3.76 -1.85 1.44
N ALA A 47 -3.93 -2.35 2.66
CA ALA A 47 -2.95 -2.14 3.74
C ALA A 47 -1.53 -2.60 3.34
N GLN A 48 -1.40 -3.69 2.58
CA GLN A 48 -0.10 -4.17 2.09
C GLN A 48 0.57 -3.18 1.13
N VAL A 49 -0.22 -2.58 0.24
CA VAL A 49 0.29 -1.60 -0.72
C VAL A 49 0.55 -0.26 -0.02
N ALA A 50 -0.24 0.09 0.99
CA ALA A 50 -0.01 1.27 1.82
C ALA A 50 1.31 1.20 2.59
N VAL A 51 1.63 0.06 3.19
CA VAL A 51 2.93 -0.14 3.87
C VAL A 51 4.09 -0.04 2.87
N GLN A 52 4.01 -0.74 1.74
CA GLN A 52 5.06 -0.72 0.72
C GLN A 52 5.26 0.67 0.10
N SER A 53 4.17 1.39 -0.19
CA SER A 53 4.25 2.75 -0.73
C SER A 53 4.75 3.75 0.31
N GLY A 54 4.38 3.58 1.59
CA GLY A 54 4.92 4.41 2.67
C GLY A 54 6.43 4.25 2.81
N GLU A 55 6.92 3.00 2.83
CA GLU A 55 8.36 2.70 2.85
C GLU A 55 9.07 3.32 1.65
N ARG A 56 8.56 3.12 0.43
CA ARG A 56 9.19 3.69 -0.77
C ARG A 56 9.15 5.22 -0.78
N ALA A 57 8.05 5.84 -0.37
CA ALA A 57 7.95 7.30 -0.28
C ALA A 57 9.00 7.87 0.68
N MET A 58 9.21 7.25 1.84
CA MET A 58 10.24 7.65 2.80
C MET A 58 11.66 7.50 2.23
N LEU A 59 11.97 6.37 1.60
CA LEU A 59 13.29 6.14 1.00
C LEU A 59 13.58 7.12 -0.16
N ASN A 60 12.57 7.42 -0.97
CA ASN A 60 12.71 8.42 -2.03
C ASN A 60 12.84 9.84 -1.47
N ALA A 61 12.18 10.16 -0.37
CA ALA A 61 12.38 11.43 0.35
C ALA A 61 13.80 11.55 0.95
N LEU A 62 14.47 10.43 1.20
CA LEU A 62 15.88 10.36 1.62
C LEU A 62 16.87 10.36 0.44
N GLY A 63 16.40 10.34 -0.81
CA GLY A 63 17.23 10.47 -2.01
C GLY A 63 17.52 9.19 -2.78
N GLU A 64 16.85 8.06 -2.49
CA GLU A 64 17.07 6.80 -3.24
C GLU A 64 16.55 6.83 -4.68
N GLU A 65 15.64 7.75 -5.01
CA GLU A 65 15.01 7.93 -6.34
C GLU A 65 14.67 6.62 -7.06
N GLU A 66 13.90 5.74 -6.41
CA GLU A 66 13.51 4.45 -6.98
C GLU A 66 12.01 4.39 -7.30
N LYS A 67 11.67 3.93 -8.50
CA LYS A 67 10.28 3.80 -8.97
C LYS A 67 9.48 2.86 -8.07
N PHE A 68 8.26 3.23 -7.72
CA PHE A 68 7.40 2.40 -6.89
C PHE A 68 6.85 1.21 -7.68
N SER A 69 7.00 0.03 -7.07
CA SER A 69 6.30 -1.18 -7.48
C SER A 69 5.78 -1.89 -6.23
N TYR A 70 4.71 -2.64 -6.37
CA TYR A 70 4.09 -3.35 -5.25
C TYR A 70 3.96 -4.84 -5.54
N LYS A 71 3.94 -5.62 -4.46
CA LYS A 71 3.61 -7.05 -4.49
C LYS A 71 2.41 -7.30 -3.58
N GLN A 72 1.34 -7.85 -4.15
CA GLN A 72 0.24 -8.41 -3.36
C GLN A 72 0.57 -9.86 -3.03
N LEU A 73 0.94 -10.13 -1.78
CA LEU A 73 1.39 -11.45 -1.38
C LEU A 73 0.21 -12.38 -1.07
N ALA A 74 -0.79 -11.87 -0.35
CA ALA A 74 -1.99 -12.62 -0.03
C ALA A 74 -3.19 -11.71 0.17
N VAL A 75 -4.35 -12.09 -0.34
CA VAL A 75 -5.65 -11.45 -0.06
C VAL A 75 -6.59 -12.56 0.38
N ILE A 76 -6.79 -12.69 1.68
CA ILE A 76 -7.64 -13.73 2.27
C ILE A 76 -8.90 -13.10 2.85
N LEU A 77 -10.05 -13.66 2.47
CA LEU A 77 -11.38 -13.32 2.96
C LEU A 77 -11.86 -14.43 3.90
N ARG A 78 -12.73 -14.06 4.83
CA ARG A 78 -13.49 -14.99 5.67
C ARG A 78 -14.98 -14.72 5.51
N VAL A 79 -15.77 -15.74 5.21
CA VAL A 79 -17.24 -15.68 5.17
C VAL A 79 -17.78 -16.82 6.02
N GLY A 80 -18.48 -16.49 7.12
CA GLY A 80 -18.82 -17.48 8.14
C GLY A 80 -17.55 -18.13 8.71
N ASP A 81 -17.45 -19.46 8.61
CA ASP A 81 -16.25 -20.21 9.03
C ASP A 81 -15.31 -20.57 7.87
N GLU A 82 -15.67 -20.19 6.65
CA GLU A 82 -14.88 -20.44 5.46
C GLU A 82 -13.85 -19.33 5.26
N TYR A 83 -12.62 -19.75 4.95
CA TYR A 83 -11.53 -18.86 4.54
C TYR A 83 -11.16 -19.19 3.10
N PHE A 84 -10.96 -18.17 2.28
CA PHE A 84 -10.53 -18.35 0.90
C PHE A 84 -9.92 -17.06 0.35
N GLY A 85 -9.22 -17.14 -0.78
CA GLY A 85 -8.68 -15.95 -1.43
C GLY A 85 -7.48 -16.27 -2.30
N ASP A 86 -6.63 -15.28 -2.50
CA ASP A 86 -5.43 -15.38 -3.31
C ASP A 86 -4.17 -15.44 -2.43
N LEU A 87 -3.26 -16.33 -2.76
CA LEU A 87 -1.90 -16.37 -2.25
C LEU A 87 -0.95 -16.42 -3.44
N MET A 88 -0.20 -15.34 -3.66
CA MET A 88 0.79 -15.22 -4.75
C MET A 88 0.22 -15.61 -6.14
N GLY A 89 -1.01 -15.20 -6.45
CA GLY A 89 -1.68 -15.50 -7.72
C GLY A 89 -2.34 -16.87 -7.79
N ARG A 90 -2.44 -17.60 -6.66
CA ARG A 90 -3.12 -18.90 -6.58
C ARG A 90 -4.30 -18.83 -5.63
N PHE A 91 -5.44 -19.34 -6.08
CA PHE A 91 -6.62 -19.49 -5.23
C PHE A 91 -6.37 -20.52 -4.13
N VAL A 92 -6.62 -20.13 -2.88
CA VAL A 92 -6.49 -20.97 -1.68
C VAL A 92 -7.80 -20.95 -0.89
N LYS A 93 -8.11 -22.04 -0.17
CA LYS A 93 -9.30 -22.14 0.70
C LYS A 93 -9.07 -22.98 1.95
N GLY A 94 -10.00 -22.91 2.90
CA GLY A 94 -10.01 -23.69 4.13
C GLY A 94 -8.84 -23.36 5.06
N ASN A 95 -8.30 -24.39 5.73
CA ASN A 95 -7.26 -24.22 6.75
C ASN A 95 -5.98 -23.55 6.22
N LEU A 96 -5.61 -23.79 4.97
CA LEU A 96 -4.45 -23.13 4.35
C LEU A 96 -4.66 -21.61 4.28
N ALA A 97 -5.83 -21.18 3.81
CA ALA A 97 -6.17 -19.75 3.75
C ALA A 97 -6.22 -19.12 5.15
N ARG A 98 -6.75 -19.83 6.15
CA ARG A 98 -6.76 -19.39 7.56
C ARG A 98 -5.35 -19.13 8.09
N LEU A 99 -4.44 -20.10 7.91
CA LEU A 99 -3.04 -19.96 8.34
C LEU A 99 -2.36 -18.76 7.67
N VAL A 100 -2.55 -18.60 6.35
CA VAL A 100 -2.00 -17.47 5.59
C VAL A 100 -2.49 -16.14 6.17
N LYS A 101 -3.79 -16.03 6.46
CA LYS A 101 -4.36 -14.83 7.09
C LYS A 101 -3.69 -14.54 8.43
N ASP A 102 -3.55 -15.55 9.29
CA ASP A 102 -3.01 -15.35 10.64
C ASP A 102 -1.52 -14.97 10.61
N PHE A 103 -0.73 -15.57 9.72
CA PHE A 103 0.66 -15.19 9.48
C PHE A 103 0.80 -13.82 8.78
N GLY A 104 -0.09 -13.49 7.84
CA GLY A 104 -0.09 -12.22 7.13
C GLY A 104 -0.36 -11.04 8.07
N VAL A 105 -1.36 -11.17 8.95
CA VAL A 105 -1.63 -10.21 10.03
C VAL A 105 -0.41 -10.06 10.94
N TYR A 106 0.22 -11.17 11.32
CA TYR A 106 1.42 -11.15 12.16
C TYR A 106 2.57 -10.36 11.54
N ARG A 107 2.84 -10.50 10.22
CA ARG A 107 3.89 -9.72 9.54
C ARG A 107 3.54 -8.23 9.45
N ALA A 108 2.28 -7.89 9.16
CA ALA A 108 1.83 -6.49 9.12
C ALA A 108 1.99 -5.81 10.49
N VAL A 109 1.59 -6.49 11.57
CA VAL A 109 1.79 -6.00 12.95
C VAL A 109 3.28 -5.84 13.27
N LYS A 110 4.12 -6.83 12.94
CA LYS A 110 5.57 -6.75 13.17
C LYS A 110 6.26 -5.65 12.37
N MET A 111 5.78 -5.31 11.17
CA MET A 111 6.35 -4.21 10.38
C MET A 111 6.09 -2.86 11.05
N VAL A 112 4.90 -2.67 11.66
CA VAL A 112 4.59 -1.47 12.45
C VAL A 112 5.45 -1.42 13.73
N GLU A 113 5.61 -2.54 14.43
CA GLU A 113 6.47 -2.60 15.64
C GLU A 113 7.95 -2.30 15.33
N LYS A 114 8.48 -2.76 14.21
CA LYS A 114 9.88 -2.50 13.82
C LYS A 114 10.13 -1.02 13.50
N ALA A 115 9.15 -0.33 12.90
CA ALA A 115 9.22 1.11 12.63
C ALA A 115 9.07 1.96 13.91
N SER A 116 8.55 1.38 15.00
CA SER A 116 8.37 2.05 16.30
C SER A 116 9.62 1.96 17.20
N LEU A 117 10.63 1.20 16.78
CA LEU A 117 11.84 0.88 17.53
C LEU A 117 13.11 1.57 16.97
N ILE A 118 12.93 2.51 16.04
CA ILE A 118 13.95 3.39 15.47
C ILE A 118 13.58 4.81 15.88
#